data_AF-A0A965MB32-F1
#
_entry.id   AF-A0A965MB32-F1
#
_cell.length_a   1.000
_cell.length_b   1.000
_cell.length_c   1.000
_cell.angle_alpha   90.00
_cell.angle_beta   90.00
_cell.angle_gamma   90.00
#
_symmetry.space_group_name_H-M   'P 1'
#
loop_
_entity.id
_entity.type
_entity.pdbx_description
1 polymer ?
#
loop_
_entity_poly.entity_id
_entity_poly.type
_entity_poly.pdbx_seq_one_letter_code
_entity_poly.pdbx_strand_id
1 'polypeptide(L)'
;MDRKRGAVADLGPFRLDRSERHCLLRCALRHGDLGSPIVRAEGIVTEGLPAEVVALIGRQGQTRLFSLTEAEETLTLIRKLTTHCAVELTPIQHRMGQLLDCDPRLPEIEIDFENTVRRWVAQVQRLGLKVSGLWEVGFDTGDGYLSWRHPEIRLAYFRFYGDDFQRRRPLNDVIEEYQPEWAFS
;
A
#
# COMPACT_ATOMS: atom_id res chain seq x y z
N MET A 1 -43.96 9.85 9.01
CA MET A 1 -42.98 9.07 9.78
C MET A 1 -42.43 7.97 8.89
N ASP A 2 -41.17 7.63 9.15
CA ASP A 2 -40.42 6.45 8.68
C ASP A 2 -39.63 6.48 7.35
N ARG A 3 -38.37 6.91 7.53
CA ARG A 3 -37.09 6.23 7.24
C ARG A 3 -36.67 6.04 5.78
N LYS A 4 -35.78 6.98 5.40
CA LYS A 4 -34.63 6.79 4.50
C LYS A 4 -33.92 5.45 4.79
N ARG A 5 -33.83 4.57 3.80
CA ARG A 5 -32.77 3.55 3.74
C ARG A 5 -31.56 4.20 3.10
N GLY A 6 -30.49 4.36 3.88
CA GLY A 6 -29.19 4.78 3.39
C GLY A 6 -28.63 3.73 2.44
N ALA A 7 -28.14 4.19 1.29
CA ALA A 7 -27.28 3.41 0.43
C ALA A 7 -26.03 3.03 1.22
N VAL A 8 -25.86 1.74 1.48
CA VAL A 8 -24.59 1.17 1.91
C VAL A 8 -23.67 1.27 0.70
N ALA A 9 -22.59 2.05 0.80
CA ALA A 9 -21.52 2.02 -0.17
C ALA A 9 -20.98 0.58 -0.22
N ASP A 10 -21.24 -0.09 -1.34
CA ASP A 10 -20.69 -1.37 -1.69
C ASP A 10 -19.17 -1.20 -1.84
N LEU A 11 -18.45 -1.42 -0.75
CA LEU A 11 -17.01 -1.60 -0.77
C LEU A 11 -16.78 -2.97 -1.39
N GLY A 12 -16.78 -3.00 -2.72
CA GLY A 12 -16.52 -4.20 -3.49
C GLY A 12 -15.31 -4.94 -2.93
N PRO A 13 -15.38 -6.27 -2.78
CA PRO A 13 -14.23 -7.02 -2.32
C PRO A 13 -13.15 -6.83 -3.37
N PHE A 14 -11.91 -6.52 -2.95
CA PHE A 14 -10.73 -6.96 -3.69
C PHE A 14 -10.81 -8.50 -3.80
N ARG A 15 -11.69 -9.01 -4.68
CA ARG A 15 -11.59 -10.31 -5.30
C ARG A 15 -10.66 -10.04 -6.47
N LEU A 16 -9.37 -10.13 -6.20
CA LEU A 16 -8.42 -10.35 -7.28
C LEU A 16 -8.92 -11.61 -8.01
N ASP A 17 -9.25 -11.49 -9.29
CA ASP A 17 -9.55 -12.66 -10.11
C ASP A 17 -8.32 -13.58 -10.14
N ARG A 18 -8.48 -14.88 -10.43
CA ARG A 18 -7.36 -15.83 -10.50
C ARG A 18 -6.27 -15.33 -11.45
N SER A 19 -6.63 -14.66 -12.55
CA SER A 19 -5.70 -14.04 -13.49
C SER A 19 -4.98 -12.83 -12.89
N GLU A 20 -5.68 -11.98 -12.12
CA GLU A 20 -5.10 -10.80 -11.46
C GLU A 20 -4.21 -11.20 -10.28
N ARG A 21 -4.56 -12.28 -9.55
CA ARG A 21 -3.70 -12.90 -8.53
C ARG A 21 -2.40 -13.40 -9.15
N HIS A 22 -2.50 -14.15 -10.26
CA HIS A 22 -1.31 -14.63 -10.99
C HIS A 22 -0.48 -13.48 -11.56
N CYS A 23 -1.11 -12.38 -11.97
CA CYS A 23 -0.41 -11.20 -12.49
C CYS A 23 0.29 -10.40 -11.38
N LEU A 24 -0.37 -10.17 -10.24
CA LEU A 24 0.24 -9.55 -9.06
C LEU A 24 1.32 -10.42 -8.44
N LEU A 25 1.13 -11.75 -8.41
CA LEU A 25 2.14 -12.72 -8.02
C LEU A 25 3.33 -12.70 -8.98
N ARG A 26 3.09 -12.69 -10.29
CA ARG A 26 4.17 -12.56 -11.29
C ARG A 26 4.87 -11.20 -11.22
N CYS A 27 4.17 -10.10 -10.95
CA CYS A 27 4.79 -8.78 -10.77
C CYS A 27 5.60 -8.71 -9.47
N ALA A 28 5.10 -9.27 -8.38
CA ALA A 28 5.83 -9.36 -7.11
C ALA A 28 7.07 -10.27 -7.23
N LEU A 29 6.98 -11.37 -7.98
CA LEU A 29 8.11 -12.27 -8.26
C LEU A 29 9.10 -11.72 -9.31
N ARG A 30 8.68 -10.82 -10.20
CA ARG A 30 9.51 -10.26 -11.28
C ARG A 30 10.20 -8.95 -10.91
N HIS A 31 9.74 -8.25 -9.88
CA HIS A 31 10.39 -7.06 -9.30
C HIS A 31 11.02 -7.30 -7.91
N GLY A 32 10.90 -8.52 -7.37
CA GLY A 32 11.75 -8.98 -6.28
C GLY A 32 13.15 -9.26 -6.81
N ASP A 33 13.98 -8.22 -6.86
CA ASP A 33 15.40 -8.36 -7.12
C ASP A 33 15.98 -9.38 -6.14
N LEU A 34 16.49 -10.49 -6.67
CA LEU A 34 17.17 -11.56 -5.94
C LEU A 34 18.56 -11.06 -5.49
N GLY A 35 18.57 -10.01 -4.68
CA GLY A 35 19.75 -9.51 -3.99
C GLY A 35 19.79 -10.05 -2.57
N SER A 36 20.27 -11.27 -2.39
CA SER A 36 20.76 -11.74 -1.08
C SER A 36 21.84 -10.78 -0.57
N PRO A 37 21.84 -10.47 0.73
CA PRO A 37 22.71 -11.26 1.59
C PRO A 37 21.98 -11.85 2.78
N ILE A 38 22.43 -13.05 3.11
CA ILE A 38 22.16 -13.81 4.33
C ILE A 38 22.36 -12.89 5.54
N VAL A 39 21.27 -12.52 6.22
CA VAL A 39 21.33 -12.02 7.59
C VAL A 39 20.58 -13.02 8.45
N ARG A 40 21.35 -13.78 9.23
CA ARG A 40 20.87 -14.68 10.26
C ARG A 40 20.24 -13.80 11.34
N ALA A 41 18.93 -13.88 11.53
CA ALA A 41 18.25 -13.22 12.64
C ALA A 41 17.42 -14.25 13.40
N GLU A 42 18.02 -14.74 14.49
CA GLU A 42 17.30 -15.32 15.61
C GLU A 42 16.44 -14.25 16.28
N GLY A 43 15.30 -14.66 16.85
CA GLY A 43 14.54 -13.83 17.80
C GLY A 43 13.26 -13.23 17.23
N ILE A 44 12.17 -14.00 17.31
CA ILE A 44 10.81 -13.47 17.26
C ILE A 44 10.59 -12.65 18.54
N VAL A 45 10.43 -11.34 18.41
CA VAL A 45 9.82 -10.49 19.43
C VAL A 45 8.59 -9.82 18.82
N THR A 46 7.42 -10.33 19.21
CA THR A 46 6.14 -9.63 19.18
C THR A 46 6.25 -8.41 20.11
N GLU A 47 6.74 -7.29 19.60
CA GLU A 47 6.53 -6.00 20.24
C GLU A 47 5.49 -5.20 19.48
N GLY A 48 4.50 -4.73 20.24
CA GLY A 48 3.38 -3.96 19.75
C GLY A 48 3.84 -2.72 18.98
N LEU A 49 2.98 -2.30 18.06
CA LEU A 49 3.12 -1.02 17.36
C LEU A 49 3.44 0.09 18.37
N PRO A 50 4.44 0.96 18.12
CA PRO A 50 4.80 2.03 19.02
C PRO A 50 3.59 2.95 19.27
N ALA A 51 3.44 3.40 20.53
CA ALA A 51 2.27 4.13 21.04
C ALA A 51 1.92 5.41 20.25
N GLU A 52 2.84 5.98 19.47
CA GLU A 52 2.59 7.11 18.57
C GLU A 52 1.58 6.79 17.45
N VAL A 53 1.44 5.51 17.06
CA VAL A 53 0.47 5.07 16.03
C VAL A 53 -0.98 5.18 16.49
N VAL A 54 -1.23 5.28 17.81
CA VAL A 54 -2.58 5.28 18.39
C VAL A 54 -3.28 6.64 18.26
N ALA A 55 -2.53 7.73 18.07
CA ALA A 55 -3.08 9.09 18.07
C ALA A 55 -3.67 9.57 16.71
N LEU A 56 -3.51 8.80 15.64
CA LEU A 56 -3.94 9.16 14.27
C LEU A 56 -4.97 8.17 13.69
N ILE A 57 -5.79 7.54 14.54
CA ILE A 57 -6.79 6.57 14.08
C ILE A 57 -8.03 7.32 13.56
N GLY A 58 -8.03 7.65 12.27
CA GLY A 58 -9.25 7.99 11.55
C GLY A 58 -10.23 6.80 11.52
N ARG A 59 -11.54 7.07 11.37
CA ARG A 59 -12.53 6.00 11.10
C ARG A 59 -12.13 5.29 9.80
N GLN A 60 -12.20 3.95 9.78
CA GLN A 60 -11.89 3.16 8.57
C GLN A 60 -12.63 3.75 7.36
N GLY A 61 -11.90 4.09 6.30
CA GLY A 61 -12.48 4.58 5.04
C GLY A 61 -12.71 6.09 4.93
N GLN A 62 -12.26 6.91 5.88
CA GLN A 62 -12.16 8.36 5.66
C GLN A 62 -10.80 8.70 5.05
N THR A 63 -10.80 9.15 3.81
CA THR A 63 -9.62 9.70 3.17
C THR A 63 -9.29 11.05 3.81
N ARG A 64 -8.06 11.19 4.30
CA ARG A 64 -7.54 12.44 4.87
C ARG A 64 -6.90 13.26 3.76
N LEU A 65 -7.08 14.59 3.81
CA LEU A 65 -6.31 15.52 2.99
C LEU A 65 -4.95 15.79 3.64
N PHE A 66 -3.90 15.82 2.83
CA PHE A 66 -2.52 15.99 3.25
C PHE A 66 -1.90 17.20 2.56
N SER A 67 -1.11 17.99 3.30
CA SER A 67 -0.06 18.82 2.70
C SER A 67 1.16 17.96 2.33
N LEU A 68 2.06 18.49 1.51
CA LEU A 68 3.32 17.81 1.17
C LEU A 68 4.12 17.47 2.42
N THR A 69 4.23 18.42 3.36
CA THR A 69 4.92 18.23 4.64
C THR A 69 4.32 17.08 5.45
N GLU A 70 2.98 17.07 5.64
CA GLU A 70 2.30 16.00 6.38
C GLU A 70 2.45 14.63 5.70
N ALA A 71 2.45 14.61 4.37
CA ALA A 71 2.64 13.40 3.59
C ALA A 71 4.07 12.85 3.75
N GLU A 72 5.10 13.70 3.78
CA GLU A 72 6.48 13.32 4.02
C GLU A 72 6.71 12.75 5.42
N GLU A 73 6.08 13.35 6.45
CA GLU A 73 6.12 12.82 7.82
C GLU A 73 5.48 11.43 7.88
N THR A 74 4.29 11.31 7.30
CA THR A 74 3.53 10.05 7.26
C THR A 74 4.25 8.97 6.43
N LEU A 75 5.01 9.36 5.40
CA LEU A 75 5.78 8.44 4.57
C LEU A 75 6.76 7.60 5.40
N THR A 76 7.39 8.18 6.41
CA THR A 76 8.36 7.46 7.26
C THR A 76 7.70 6.24 7.94
N LEU A 77 6.46 6.39 8.39
CA LEU A 77 5.69 5.30 8.98
C LEU A 77 5.29 4.27 7.92
N ILE A 78 4.77 4.72 6.78
CA ILE A 78 4.35 3.83 5.68
C ILE A 78 5.50 3.00 5.14
N ARG A 79 6.71 3.58 5.03
CA ARG A 79 7.92 2.87 4.62
C ARG A 79 8.24 1.73 5.60
N LYS A 80 8.26 2.00 6.91
CA LYS A 80 8.51 0.97 7.93
C LYS A 80 7.48 -0.16 7.86
N LEU A 81 6.21 0.20 7.78
CA LEU A 81 5.08 -0.73 7.72
C LEU A 81 5.15 -1.61 6.46
N THR A 82 5.39 -1.00 5.32
CA THR A 82 5.47 -1.69 4.03
C THR A 82 6.70 -2.59 3.94
N THR A 83 7.87 -2.13 4.42
CA THR A 83 9.09 -2.94 4.49
C THR A 83 8.89 -4.15 5.40
N HIS A 84 8.28 -3.98 6.57
CA HIS A 84 7.98 -5.12 7.46
C HIS A 84 7.08 -6.15 6.77
N CYS A 85 6.00 -5.70 6.12
CA CYS A 85 5.09 -6.58 5.39
C CYS A 85 5.78 -7.28 4.21
N ALA A 86 6.64 -6.59 3.46
CA ALA A 86 7.40 -7.16 2.36
C ALA A 86 8.37 -8.25 2.85
N VAL A 87 9.04 -8.04 3.99
CA VAL A 87 9.89 -9.06 4.64
C VAL A 87 9.04 -10.26 5.08
N GLU A 88 7.89 -10.04 5.71
CA GLU A 88 6.95 -11.12 6.11
C GLU A 88 6.47 -11.95 4.91
N LEU A 89 6.25 -11.33 3.75
CA LEU A 89 5.81 -12.02 2.54
C LEU A 89 6.92 -12.81 1.84
N THR A 90 8.20 -12.52 2.11
CA THR A 90 9.35 -13.17 1.45
C THR A 90 9.30 -14.71 1.55
N PRO A 91 9.15 -15.35 2.73
CA PRO A 91 9.05 -16.81 2.83
C PRO A 91 7.78 -17.38 2.18
N ILE A 92 6.67 -16.63 2.16
CA ILE A 92 5.43 -17.04 1.49
C ILE A 92 5.66 -17.07 -0.02
N GLN A 93 6.20 -16.00 -0.60
CA GLN A 93 6.53 -15.90 -2.02
C GLN A 93 7.54 -16.97 -2.45
N HIS A 94 8.55 -17.24 -1.63
CA HIS A 94 9.52 -18.31 -1.90
C HIS A 94 8.84 -19.69 -1.96
N ARG A 95 7.96 -20.01 -0.99
CA ARG A 95 7.19 -21.26 -1.01
C ARG A 95 6.32 -21.37 -2.26
N MET A 96 5.65 -20.29 -2.67
CA MET A 96 4.83 -20.26 -3.88
C MET A 96 5.66 -20.48 -5.15
N GLY A 97 6.83 -19.84 -5.25
CA GLY A 97 7.72 -19.97 -6.41
C GLY A 97 8.35 -21.36 -6.59
N GLN A 98 8.29 -22.21 -5.56
CA GLN A 98 8.76 -23.60 -5.61
C GLN A 98 7.69 -24.59 -6.09
N LEU A 99 6.43 -24.18 -6.17
CA LEU A 99 5.31 -25.03 -6.57
C LEU A 99 4.95 -24.81 -8.04
N LEU A 100 4.41 -25.86 -8.67
CA LEU A 100 3.79 -25.74 -9.98
C LEU A 100 2.42 -25.07 -9.85
N ASP A 101 1.95 -24.41 -10.90
CA ASP A 101 0.64 -23.72 -10.92
C ASP A 101 -0.55 -24.64 -10.60
N CYS A 102 -0.39 -25.95 -10.79
CA CYS A 102 -1.40 -26.97 -10.49
C CYS A 102 -1.20 -27.70 -9.16
N ASP A 103 -0.25 -27.28 -8.33
CA ASP A 103 0.01 -27.94 -7.05
C ASP A 103 -1.18 -27.72 -6.08
N PRO A 104 -1.72 -28.78 -5.46
CA PRO A 104 -2.88 -28.67 -4.57
C PRO A 104 -2.62 -27.88 -3.28
N ARG A 105 -1.36 -27.61 -2.91
CA ARG A 105 -0.99 -26.82 -1.72
C ARG A 105 -0.96 -25.31 -2.01
N LEU A 106 -0.89 -24.93 -3.29
CA LEU A 106 -0.79 -23.53 -3.70
C LEU A 106 -1.95 -22.66 -3.17
N PRO A 107 -3.22 -23.10 -3.19
CA PRO A 107 -4.33 -22.29 -2.66
C PRO A 107 -4.19 -21.92 -1.19
N GLU A 108 -3.65 -22.81 -0.34
CA GLU A 108 -3.46 -22.51 1.08
C GLU A 108 -2.39 -21.44 1.29
N ILE A 109 -1.31 -21.48 0.51
CA ILE A 109 -0.22 -20.49 0.57
C ILE A 109 -0.67 -19.14 -0.02
N GLU A 110 -1.53 -19.16 -1.05
CA GLU A 110 -2.18 -17.95 -1.58
C GLU A 110 -3.04 -17.25 -0.54
N ILE A 111 -3.75 -18.01 0.31
CA ILE A 111 -4.54 -17.44 1.42
C ILE A 111 -3.62 -16.74 2.43
N ASP A 112 -2.48 -17.34 2.78
CA ASP A 112 -1.49 -16.71 3.66
C ASP A 112 -1.00 -15.38 3.07
N PHE A 113 -0.65 -15.38 1.78
CA PHE A 113 -0.25 -14.18 1.05
C PHE A 113 -1.34 -13.09 1.09
N GLU A 114 -2.57 -13.48 0.75
CA GLU A 114 -3.72 -12.57 0.72
C GLU A 114 -3.99 -11.97 2.10
N ASN A 115 -3.91 -12.77 3.17
CA ASN A 115 -4.14 -12.31 4.54
C ASN A 115 -3.11 -11.27 4.98
N THR A 116 -1.82 -11.50 4.68
CA THR A 116 -0.76 -10.53 5.02
C THR A 116 -0.91 -9.24 4.22
N VAL A 117 -1.24 -9.31 2.92
CA VAL A 117 -1.54 -8.11 2.11
C VAL A 117 -2.76 -7.37 2.63
N ARG A 118 -3.87 -8.06 2.95
CA ARG A 118 -5.09 -7.44 3.50
C ARG A 118 -4.82 -6.72 4.81
N ARG A 119 -3.96 -7.28 5.67
CA ARG A 119 -3.53 -6.63 6.92
C ARG A 119 -2.81 -5.32 6.64
N TRP A 120 -1.87 -5.31 5.70
CA TRP A 120 -1.18 -4.10 5.27
C TRP A 120 -2.15 -3.05 4.71
N VAL A 121 -3.05 -3.44 3.81
CA VAL A 121 -4.07 -2.52 3.24
C VAL A 121 -4.89 -1.87 4.34
N ALA A 122 -5.38 -2.66 5.31
CA ALA A 122 -6.18 -2.14 6.41
C ALA A 122 -5.39 -1.15 7.29
N GLN A 123 -4.09 -1.40 7.51
CA GLN A 123 -3.23 -0.48 8.27
C GLN A 123 -2.96 0.82 7.50
N VAL A 124 -2.73 0.75 6.18
CA VAL A 124 -2.52 1.95 5.35
C VAL A 124 -3.80 2.79 5.26
N GLN A 125 -4.96 2.15 5.05
CA GLN A 125 -6.25 2.85 4.97
C GLN A 125 -6.65 3.50 6.30
N ARG A 126 -6.23 2.94 7.44
CA ARG A 126 -6.42 3.53 8.79
C ARG A 126 -5.75 4.88 8.96
N LEU A 127 -4.64 5.07 8.26
CA LEU A 127 -3.90 6.32 8.27
C LEU A 127 -4.50 7.35 7.29
N GLY A 128 -5.61 7.01 6.60
CA GLY A 128 -6.31 7.89 5.68
C GLY A 128 -5.76 7.89 4.24
N LEU A 129 -4.85 6.97 3.91
CA LEU A 129 -4.22 6.91 2.59
C LEU A 129 -5.02 6.01 1.63
N LYS A 130 -4.90 6.31 0.34
CA LYS A 130 -5.47 5.50 -0.74
C LYS A 130 -4.48 4.42 -1.16
N VAL A 131 -4.93 3.17 -1.19
CA VAL A 131 -4.18 2.07 -1.82
C VAL A 131 -4.73 1.87 -3.24
N SER A 132 -3.86 1.92 -4.25
CA SER A 132 -4.23 1.69 -5.67
C SER A 132 -3.70 0.37 -6.23
N GLY A 133 -2.71 -0.23 -5.57
CA GLY A 133 -2.06 -1.47 -6.00
C GLY A 133 -1.20 -2.04 -4.88
N LEU A 134 -0.57 -3.19 -5.11
CA LEU A 134 0.37 -3.77 -4.14
C LEU A 134 1.55 -2.81 -3.97
N TRP A 135 1.71 -2.32 -2.74
CA TRP A 135 2.72 -1.31 -2.36
C TRP A 135 2.56 0.08 -3.00
N GLU A 136 1.46 0.33 -3.69
CA GLU A 136 1.17 1.63 -4.29
C GLU A 136 0.19 2.42 -3.41
N VAL A 137 0.66 3.58 -2.96
CA VAL A 137 -0.03 4.41 -1.98
C VAL A 137 -0.14 5.83 -2.52
N GLY A 138 -1.31 6.43 -2.32
CA GLY A 138 -1.61 7.82 -2.63
C GLY A 138 -1.99 8.61 -1.38
N PHE A 139 -1.37 9.76 -1.19
CA PHE A 139 -1.75 10.75 -0.19
C PHE A 139 -2.62 11.78 -0.88
N ASP A 140 -3.88 11.88 -0.46
CA ASP A 140 -4.85 12.76 -1.11
C ASP A 140 -4.57 14.22 -0.74
N THR A 141 -4.41 15.10 -1.73
CA THR A 141 -4.18 16.53 -1.50
C THR A 141 -5.40 17.40 -1.78
N GLY A 142 -6.50 16.81 -2.27
CA GLY A 142 -7.68 17.54 -2.75
C GLY A 142 -7.65 17.86 -4.25
N ASP A 143 -6.47 17.83 -4.87
CA ASP A 143 -6.27 18.01 -6.33
C ASP A 143 -5.84 16.72 -7.04
N GLY A 144 -5.43 15.73 -6.26
CA GLY A 144 -4.89 14.46 -6.75
C GLY A 144 -4.20 13.70 -5.62
N TYR A 145 -3.22 12.88 -6.00
CA TYR A 145 -2.45 12.08 -5.05
C TYR A 145 -0.95 12.29 -5.20
N LEU A 146 -0.30 12.68 -4.10
CA LEU A 146 1.14 12.43 -3.95
C LEU A 146 1.32 10.92 -3.94
N SER A 147 2.10 10.41 -4.90
CA SER A 147 2.13 9.00 -5.24
C SER A 147 3.45 8.38 -4.83
N TRP A 148 3.36 7.30 -4.06
CA TRP A 148 4.51 6.54 -3.59
C TRP A 148 4.35 5.06 -3.91
N ARG A 149 5.46 4.42 -4.27
CA ARG A 149 5.54 2.96 -4.38
C ARG A 149 6.80 2.44 -3.71
N HIS A 150 6.69 1.38 -2.92
CA HIS A 150 7.88 0.69 -2.41
C HIS A 150 8.78 0.19 -3.57
N PRO A 151 10.12 0.36 -3.54
CA PRO A 151 10.96 0.86 -2.44
C PRO A 151 11.41 2.34 -2.58
N GLU A 152 10.61 3.20 -3.20
CA GLU A 152 10.96 4.63 -3.35
C GLU A 152 11.27 5.29 -1.99
N ILE A 153 12.27 6.16 -1.96
CA ILE A 153 12.79 6.73 -0.70
C ILE A 153 11.96 7.94 -0.23
N ARG A 154 11.44 8.73 -1.17
CA ARG A 154 10.75 10.01 -0.96
C ARG A 154 9.51 10.12 -1.85
N LEU A 155 8.65 11.09 -1.57
CA LEU A 155 7.59 11.51 -2.48
C LEU A 155 8.22 12.29 -3.63
N ALA A 156 8.23 11.70 -4.82
CA ALA A 156 8.82 12.29 -6.02
C ALA A 156 7.81 12.45 -7.17
N TYR A 157 6.59 11.97 -6.98
CA TYR A 157 5.59 11.92 -8.04
C TYR A 157 4.22 12.35 -7.54
N PHE A 158 3.47 12.98 -8.43
CA PHE A 158 2.07 13.36 -8.24
C PHE A 158 1.23 12.77 -9.37
N ARG A 159 -0.01 12.39 -9.08
CA ARG A 159 -0.97 11.97 -10.10
C ARG A 159 -2.30 12.66 -9.89
N PHE A 160 -2.94 13.08 -10.97
CA PHE A 160 -4.28 13.65 -10.91
C PHE A 160 -5.33 12.56 -10.64
N TYR A 161 -6.53 12.98 -10.25
CA TYR A 161 -7.64 12.06 -10.12
C TYR A 161 -8.01 11.46 -11.48
N GLY A 162 -8.36 10.16 -11.47
CA GLY A 162 -8.73 9.43 -12.68
C GLY A 162 -7.55 8.93 -13.52
N ASP A 163 -6.32 9.39 -13.25
CA ASP A 163 -5.12 8.87 -13.91
C ASP A 163 -4.65 7.55 -13.31
N ASP A 164 -4.13 6.69 -14.18
CA ASP A 164 -3.42 5.47 -13.80
C ASP A 164 -2.11 5.81 -13.06
N PHE A 165 -1.66 4.91 -12.19
CA PHE A 165 -0.41 5.10 -11.43
C PHE A 165 0.81 5.35 -12.34
N GLN A 166 0.84 4.78 -13.54
CA GLN A 166 1.93 4.95 -14.50
C GLN A 166 1.97 6.35 -15.14
N ARG A 167 0.89 7.13 -15.05
CA ARG A 167 0.81 8.50 -15.57
C ARG A 167 1.25 9.56 -14.56
N ARG A 168 1.73 9.14 -13.40
CA ARG A 168 2.27 10.05 -12.38
C ARG A 168 3.39 10.91 -12.97
N ARG A 169 3.34 12.20 -12.66
CA ARG A 169 4.30 13.22 -13.11
C ARG A 169 5.32 13.50 -12.01
N PRO A 170 6.56 13.89 -12.35
CA PRO A 170 7.53 14.36 -11.37
C PRO A 170 6.95 15.50 -10.53
N LEU A 171 7.16 15.45 -9.23
CA LEU A 171 6.56 16.39 -8.29
C LEU A 171 7.01 17.84 -8.55
N ASN A 172 8.31 18.02 -8.87
CA ASN A 172 8.88 19.34 -9.16
C ASN A 172 8.17 20.01 -10.34
N ASP A 173 7.94 19.28 -11.44
CA ASP A 173 7.26 19.81 -12.63
C ASP A 173 5.85 20.30 -12.29
N VAL A 174 5.12 19.57 -11.45
CA VAL A 174 3.77 19.93 -11.02
C VAL A 174 3.79 21.17 -10.12
N ILE A 175 4.74 21.27 -9.21
CA ILE A 175 4.89 22.44 -8.33
C ILE A 175 5.26 23.69 -9.14
N GLU A 176 6.18 23.57 -10.09
CA GLU A 176 6.59 24.69 -10.95
C GLU A 176 5.45 25.17 -11.86
N GLU A 177 4.69 24.23 -12.45
CA GLU A 177 3.62 24.54 -13.40
C GLU A 177 2.35 25.09 -12.72
N TYR A 178 1.93 24.50 -11.60
CA TYR A 178 0.62 24.80 -10.99
C TYR A 178 0.69 25.54 -9.66
N GLN A 179 1.85 25.58 -9.00
CA GLN A 179 2.06 26.19 -7.67
C GLN A 179 0.94 25.90 -6.66
N PRO A 180 0.63 24.62 -6.41
CA PRO A 180 -0.53 24.27 -5.60
C PRO A 180 -0.32 24.58 -4.12
N GLU A 181 -1.39 24.98 -3.43
CA GLU A 181 -1.38 25.34 -1.99
C GLU A 181 -0.84 24.20 -1.10
N TRP A 182 -1.19 22.95 -1.42
CA TRP A 182 -0.75 21.79 -0.64
C TRP A 182 0.78 21.60 -0.65
N ALA A 183 1.52 22.20 -1.58
CA ALA A 183 2.98 22.11 -1.65
C ALA A 183 3.70 23.05 -0.69
N PHE A 184 3.02 24.09 -0.19
CA PHE A 184 3.64 25.17 0.61
C PHE A 184 3.03 25.31 2.01
N SER A 185 2.18 24.37 2.41
CA SER A 185 1.45 24.37 3.70
C SER A 185 2.06 23.47 4.77
#